data_AF-A0A965PZA8-F1
#
_entry.id   AF-A0A965PZA8-F1
#
_cell.length_a   1.000
_cell.length_b   1.000
_cell.length_c   1.000
_cell.angle_alpha   90.00
_cell.angle_beta   90.00
_cell.angle_gamma   90.00
#
_symmetry.space_group_name_H-M   'P 1'
#
loop_
_entity.id
_entity.type
_entity.pdbx_description
1 polymer ?
#
loop_
_entity_poly.entity_id
_entity_poly.type
_entity_poly.pdbx_seq_one_letter_code
_entity_poly.pdbx_strand_id
1 'polypeptide(L)'
;MRILQVSAELFPLLKTGGLADVAGALPAALGVHGCEVRALLPGFPAVVAGLRAQHAVGSFTTPWGEGLNLVAGEFPGLGAGGAALQAYVLMAPGLYDRSGN
;
A
#
# COMPACT_ATOMS: atom_id res chain seq x y z
N MET A 1 -6.15 -13.49 12.46
CA MET A 1 -5.11 -12.56 13.00
C MET A 1 -5.09 -11.30 12.14
N ARG A 2 -4.85 -10.10 12.71
CA ARG A 2 -4.78 -8.84 11.94
C ARG A 2 -3.34 -8.42 11.72
N ILE A 3 -2.95 -8.14 10.46
CA ILE A 3 -1.57 -7.87 10.05
C ILE A 3 -1.51 -6.58 9.22
N LEU A 4 -0.58 -5.69 9.59
CA LEU A 4 -0.20 -4.54 8.77
C LEU A 4 1.13 -4.85 8.07
N GLN A 5 1.09 -5.07 6.75
CA GLN A 5 2.29 -5.30 5.95
C GLN A 5 2.82 -3.98 5.42
N VAL A 6 4.00 -3.58 5.86
CA VAL A 6 4.66 -2.35 5.40
C VAL A 6 5.69 -2.69 4.34
N SER A 7 5.62 -2.04 3.18
CA SER A 7 6.57 -2.25 2.09
C SER A 7 6.78 -0.94 1.31
N ALA A 8 7.94 -0.80 0.67
CA ALA A 8 8.20 0.27 -0.30
C ALA A 8 7.67 -0.06 -1.71
N GLU A 9 7.44 -1.34 -1.99
CA GLU A 9 7.07 -1.87 -3.30
C GLU A 9 5.92 -2.88 -3.21
N LEU A 10 5.14 -3.01 -4.27
CA LEU A 10 4.03 -3.96 -4.37
C LEU A 10 3.77 -4.29 -5.84
N PHE A 11 3.95 -5.54 -6.26
CA PHE A 11 3.55 -5.96 -7.60
C PHE A 11 2.01 -6.04 -7.70
N PRO A 12 1.39 -5.58 -8.81
CA PRO A 12 1.97 -5.04 -10.05
C PRO A 12 2.13 -3.51 -10.07
N LEU A 13 1.89 -2.82 -8.95
CA LEU A 13 1.84 -1.36 -8.90
C LEU A 13 3.21 -0.70 -9.04
N LEU A 14 4.20 -1.21 -8.31
CA LEU A 14 5.55 -0.67 -8.27
C LEU A 14 6.53 -1.79 -7.96
N LYS A 15 7.51 -1.98 -8.84
CA LYS A 15 8.50 -3.05 -8.75
C LYS A 15 9.88 -2.58 -9.22
N THR A 16 10.84 -2.70 -8.32
CA THR A 16 12.27 -2.49 -8.56
C THR A 16 13.01 -3.84 -8.48
N GLY A 17 12.51 -4.76 -7.64
CA GLY A 17 13.11 -6.08 -7.43
C GLY A 17 12.17 -7.13 -6.80
N GLY A 18 12.75 -8.16 -6.19
CA GLY A 18 12.00 -9.30 -5.63
C GLY A 18 11.15 -8.97 -4.39
N LEU A 19 11.38 -7.81 -3.76
CA LEU A 19 10.54 -7.34 -2.66
C LEU A 19 9.09 -7.16 -3.11
N ALA A 20 8.87 -6.58 -4.29
CA ALA A 20 7.54 -6.35 -4.83
C ALA A 20 6.75 -7.65 -5.03
N ASP A 21 7.42 -8.72 -5.45
CA ASP A 21 6.81 -10.03 -5.69
C ASP A 21 6.33 -10.65 -4.37
N VAL A 22 7.19 -10.64 -3.35
CA VAL A 22 6.83 -11.13 -2.02
C VAL A 22 5.72 -10.27 -1.43
N ALA A 23 5.85 -8.95 -1.51
CA ALA A 23 4.88 -8.02 -0.96
C ALA A 23 3.51 -8.15 -1.65
N GLY A 24 3.48 -8.41 -2.96
CA GLY A 24 2.24 -8.62 -3.72
C GLY A 24 1.58 -9.98 -3.47
N ALA A 25 2.36 -11.04 -3.28
CA ALA A 25 1.82 -12.40 -3.13
C ALA A 25 1.47 -12.78 -1.68
N LEU A 26 2.22 -12.25 -0.70
CA LEU A 26 2.08 -12.63 0.70
C LEU A 26 0.69 -12.34 1.30
N PRO A 27 0.02 -11.20 1.03
CA PRO A 27 -1.30 -10.93 1.58
C PRO A 27 -2.35 -11.98 1.19
N ALA A 28 -2.34 -12.41 -0.08
CA ALA A 28 -3.24 -13.44 -0.57
C ALA A 28 -2.95 -14.79 0.10
N ALA A 29 -1.67 -15.17 0.24
CA ALA A 29 -1.27 -16.41 0.89
C ALA A 29 -1.68 -16.44 2.38
N LEU A 30 -1.47 -15.34 3.11
CA LEU A 30 -1.90 -15.21 4.51
C LEU A 30 -3.43 -15.22 4.65
N GLY A 31 -4.16 -14.66 3.68
CA GLY A 31 -5.63 -14.69 3.66
C GLY A 31 -6.20 -16.11 3.59
N VAL A 32 -5.55 -17.04 2.91
CA VAL A 32 -5.93 -18.48 2.89
C VAL A 32 -5.88 -19.08 4.31
N HIS A 33 -5.02 -18.57 5.18
CA HIS A 33 -4.90 -18.98 6.57
C HIS A 33 -5.76 -18.16 7.55
N GLY A 34 -6.75 -17.41 7.05
CA GLY A 34 -7.65 -16.61 7.88
C GLY A 34 -6.99 -15.36 8.49
N CYS A 35 -5.92 -14.85 7.89
CA CYS A 35 -5.33 -13.57 8.28
C CYS A 35 -6.00 -12.42 7.54
N GLU A 36 -6.29 -11.35 8.29
CA GLU A 36 -6.74 -10.07 7.74
C GLU A 36 -5.52 -9.18 7.52
N VAL A 37 -5.10 -9.05 6.26
CA VAL A 37 -3.91 -8.28 5.88
C VAL A 37 -4.31 -6.94 5.29
N ARG A 38 -3.64 -5.88 5.73
CA ARG A 38 -3.67 -4.55 5.12
C ARG A 38 -2.26 -4.15 4.72
N ALA A 39 -2.08 -3.65 3.51
CA ALA A 39 -0.80 -3.10 3.07
C ALA A 39 -0.62 -1.65 3.53
N LEU A 40 0.61 -1.22 3.77
CA LEU A 40 0.98 0.19 3.91
C LEU A 40 2.10 0.50 2.92
N LEU A 41 1.87 1.50 2.07
CA LEU A 41 2.77 1.86 0.97
C LEU A 41 3.02 3.38 0.91
N PRO A 42 4.18 3.80 0.40
CA PRO A 42 4.39 5.15 -0.08
C PRO A 42 3.43 5.51 -1.22
N GLY A 43 2.94 6.75 -1.24
CA GLY A 43 2.06 7.29 -2.28
C GLY A 43 2.77 7.64 -3.57
N PHE A 44 3.53 6.72 -4.16
CA PHE A 44 4.08 6.90 -5.51
C PHE A 44 2.95 7.00 -6.55
N PRO A 45 3.15 7.69 -7.69
CA PRO A 45 2.12 7.90 -8.70
C PRO A 45 1.40 6.62 -9.13
N ALA A 46 2.15 5.53 -9.36
CA ALA A 46 1.58 4.24 -9.75
C ALA A 46 0.74 3.58 -8.64
N VAL A 47 1.16 3.72 -7.38
CA VAL A 47 0.41 3.22 -6.22
C VAL A 47 -0.89 4.01 -6.06
N VAL A 48 -0.83 5.34 -6.14
CA VAL A 48 -2.01 6.21 -6.04
C VAL A 48 -2.98 5.94 -7.19
N ALA A 49 -2.47 5.77 -8.42
CA ALA A 49 -3.29 5.46 -9.59
C ALA A 49 -4.01 4.10 -9.47
N GLY A 50 -3.41 3.12 -8.78
CA GLY A 50 -4.01 1.82 -8.51
C GLY A 50 -5.05 1.82 -7.38
N LEU A 51 -5.03 2.81 -6.48
CA LEU A 51 -5.84 2.83 -5.27
C LEU A 51 -7.31 3.18 -5.58
N ARG A 52 -8.24 2.39 -5.05
CA ARG A 52 -9.70 2.58 -5.15
C ARG A 52 -10.33 2.84 -3.78
N ALA A 53 -11.59 3.30 -3.78
CA ALA A 53 -12.39 3.56 -2.59
C ALA A 53 -11.66 4.42 -1.52
N GLN A 54 -11.03 5.51 -1.98
CA GLN A 54 -10.14 6.31 -1.14
C GLN A 54 -10.93 7.09 -0.08
N HIS A 55 -10.46 7.03 1.16
CA HIS A 55 -10.93 7.92 2.23
C HIS A 55 -9.80 8.36 3.15
N ALA A 56 -9.90 9.58 3.66
CA ALA A 56 -8.92 10.10 4.62
C ALA A 56 -9.00 9.31 5.94
N VAL A 57 -7.84 9.04 6.53
CA VAL A 57 -7.70 8.42 7.86
C VAL A 57 -7.19 9.44 8.86
N GLY A 58 -6.22 10.25 8.46
CA GLY A 58 -5.67 11.30 9.31
C GLY A 58 -4.52 12.04 8.64
N SER A 59 -4.15 13.16 9.26
CA SER A 59 -3.01 13.98 8.85
C SER A 59 -1.98 13.97 9.97
N PHE A 60 -0.71 13.91 9.57
CA PHE A 60 0.44 13.80 10.45
C PHE A 60 1.51 14.81 10.02
N THR A 61 2.35 15.18 10.97
CA THR A 61 3.58 15.92 10.70
C THR A 61 4.76 15.00 10.95
N THR A 62 5.65 14.88 9.97
CA THR A 62 6.87 14.09 10.11
C THR A 62 7.81 14.75 11.12
N PRO A 63 8.79 14.01 11.69
CA PRO A 63 9.77 14.59 12.61
C PRO A 63 10.60 15.76 12.03
N TRP A 64 10.67 15.87 10.70
CA TRP A 64 11.36 16.94 9.97
C TRP A 64 10.41 18.07 9.50
N GLY A 65 9.15 18.07 9.94
CA GLY A 65 8.21 19.18 9.73
C GLY A 65 7.39 19.13 8.45
N GLU A 66 7.49 18.06 7.65
CA GLU A 66 6.69 17.89 6.44
C GLU A 66 5.30 17.31 6.76
N GLY A 67 4.27 17.80 6.08
CA GLY A 67 2.91 17.27 6.21
C GLY A 67 2.72 15.97 5.43
N LEU A 68 2.01 15.02 6.04
CA LEU A 68 1.65 13.74 5.43
C LEU A 68 0.19 13.40 5.71
N ASN A 69 -0.54 12.97 4.69
CA ASN A 69 -1.89 12.44 4.86
C ASN A 69 -1.86 10.91 4.75
N LEU A 70 -2.53 10.23 5.67
CA LEU A 70 -2.78 8.80 5.59
C LEU A 70 -4.15 8.60 4.93
N VAL A 71 -4.16 7.91 3.79
CA VAL A 71 -5.36 7.56 3.04
C VAL A 71 -5.56 6.06 3.11
N ALA A 72 -6.80 5.63 3.36
CA ALA A 72 -7.20 4.23 3.23
C ALA A 72 -7.85 4.01 1.87
N GLY A 73 -7.73 2.79 1.36
CA GLY A 73 -8.41 2.35 0.15
C GLY A 73 -8.14 0.88 -0.10
N GLU A 74 -8.28 0.46 -1.35
CA GLU A 74 -8.06 -0.93 -1.74
C GLU A 74 -7.44 -1.08 -3.12
N PHE A 75 -6.72 -2.19 -3.31
CA PHE A 75 -6.19 -2.65 -4.60
C PHE A 75 -6.96 -3.87 -5.08
N PRO A 76 -7.77 -3.74 -6.15
CA PRO A 76 -8.54 -4.86 -6.69
C PRO A 76 -7.63 -6.01 -7.15
N GLY A 77 -8.04 -7.25 -6.87
CA GLY A 77 -7.38 -8.45 -7.39
C GLY A 77 -6.08 -8.87 -6.69
N LEU A 78 -5.64 -8.16 -5.64
CA LEU A 78 -4.41 -8.49 -4.89
C LEU A 78 -4.67 -9.20 -3.54
N GLY A 79 -5.94 -9.44 -3.20
CA GLY A 79 -6.34 -10.22 -2.03
C GLY A 79 -6.52 -11.70 -2.33
N ALA A 80 -6.75 -12.49 -1.27
CA ALA A 80 -7.00 -13.92 -1.39
C ALA A 80 -8.22 -14.21 -2.30
N GLY A 81 -8.10 -15.21 -3.18
CA GLY A 81 -9.18 -15.57 -4.10
C GLY A 81 -9.56 -14.48 -5.11
N GLY A 82 -8.67 -13.50 -5.38
CA GLY A 82 -8.94 -12.37 -6.28
C GLY A 82 -9.72 -11.23 -5.62
N ALA A 83 -9.91 -11.26 -4.30
CA ALA A 83 -10.50 -10.16 -3.55
C ALA A 83 -9.64 -8.88 -3.61
N ALA A 84 -10.18 -7.76 -3.13
CA ALA A 84 -9.40 -6.54 -2.98
C ALA A 84 -8.46 -6.61 -1.76
N LEU A 85 -7.21 -6.17 -1.93
CA LEU A 85 -6.28 -5.98 -0.82
C LEU A 85 -6.54 -4.61 -0.19
N GLN A 86 -6.88 -4.61 1.09
CA GLN A 86 -7.02 -3.36 1.85
C GLN A 86 -5.66 -2.68 2.00
N ALA A 87 -5.63 -1.34 1.91
CA ALA A 87 -4.40 -0.58 1.95
C ALA A 87 -4.50 0.71 2.78
N TYR A 88 -3.35 1.15 3.28
CA TYR A 88 -3.04 2.51 3.66
C TYR A 88 -1.95 3.05 2.74
N VAL A 89 -2.10 4.30 2.31
CA VAL A 89 -1.14 4.98 1.46
C VAL A 89 -0.71 6.29 2.12
N LEU A 90 0.61 6.48 2.22
CA LEU A 90 1.24 7.68 2.74
C LEU A 90 1.30 8.74 1.64
N MET A 91 0.40 9.71 1.69
CA MET A 91 0.36 10.84 0.78
C MET A 91 1.27 11.95 1.30
N ALA A 92 2.52 11.94 0.83
CA ALA A 92 3.50 13.00 1.04
C ALA A 92 4.17 13.34 -0.31
N PRO A 93 3.59 14.27 -1.09
CA PRO A 93 4.08 14.58 -2.44
C PRO A 93 5.55 14.99 -2.48
N GLY A 94 6.04 15.72 -1.46
CA GLY A 94 7.45 16.12 -1.38
C GLY A 94 8.43 14.94 -1.30
N LEU A 95 7.98 13.77 -0.86
CA LEU A 95 8.78 12.54 -0.78
C LEU A 95 8.53 11.56 -1.93
N TYR A 96 7.29 11.50 -2.42
CA TYR A 96 6.82 10.41 -3.28
C TYR A 96 6.28 10.83 -4.65
N ASP A 97 6.13 12.13 -4.94
CA ASP A 97 5.73 12.60 -6.29
C ASP A 97 6.91 12.56 -7.27
N ARG A 98 7.33 11.33 -7.56
CA ARG A 98 8.42 10.99 -8.48
C ARG A 98 8.17 9.59 -9.03
N SER A 99 8.83 9.24 -10.13
CA SER A 99 8.82 7.85 -10.58
C SER A 99 9.46 6.97 -9.51
N GLY A 100 8.74 5.93 -9.08
CA GLY A 100 9.34 4.83 -8.34
C GLY A 100 10.08 3.97 -9.36
N ASN A 101 11.39 3.87 -9.23
CA ASN A 101 12.28 3.12 -10.12
C ASN A 101 12.85 1.93 -9.37
#